data_AF-A0A958S4C5-F1
#
_entry.id   AF-A0A958S4C5-F1
#
_cell.length_a   1.000
_cell.length_b   1.000
_cell.length_c   1.000
_cell.angle_alpha   90.00
_cell.angle_beta   90.00
_cell.angle_gamma   90.00
#
_symmetry.space_group_name_H-M   'P 1'
#
loop_
_entity.id
_entity.type
_entity.pdbx_description
1 polymer ?
#
loop_
_entity_poly.entity_id
_entity_poly.type
_entity_poly.pdbx_seq_one_letter_code
_entity_poly.pdbx_strand_id
1 'polypeptide(L)'
;TKQPESLRLGKVGKDVYAMRSGKETIYLVDSKVLETLQRPAKEYRNRSLAEFNRFNIKRIRFDRNGKILDLVKKENKWGIADQPDKEIDTHKVEALIAKVQDTKVTRYATSQTPNTGLSKPGLTLQLSDDDGEKVNVLLKFGAAQGDQIFVAREKLPVPFLIKLSDYKEINLEGSAFMLKNTEKSKSDVVPNEQTKKDS
;
A
#
# COMPACT_ATOMS: atom_id res chain seq x y z
N THR A 1 24.02 -15.67 4.06
CA THR A 1 23.19 -14.75 4.88
C THR A 1 24.11 -13.92 5.73
N LYS A 2 24.08 -12.58 5.61
CA LYS A 2 24.98 -11.69 6.38
C LYS A 2 24.44 -11.58 7.81
N GLN A 3 25.23 -11.99 8.81
CA GLN A 3 24.85 -11.87 10.22
C GLN A 3 24.71 -10.39 10.61
N PRO A 4 23.78 -10.04 11.52
CA PRO A 4 23.62 -8.67 11.97
C PRO A 4 24.88 -8.22 12.74
N GLU A 5 25.46 -7.10 12.33
CA GLU A 5 26.56 -6.47 13.06
C GLU A 5 25.96 -5.66 14.22
N SER A 6 26.49 -5.86 15.42
CA SER A 6 26.07 -5.11 16.61
C SER A 6 27.11 -4.04 16.96
N LEU A 7 26.65 -2.85 17.31
CA LEU A 7 27.49 -1.74 17.77
C LEU A 7 27.15 -1.45 19.24
N ARG A 8 28.16 -1.28 20.07
CA ARG A 8 28.04 -0.83 21.47
C ARG A 8 28.43 0.64 21.53
N LEU A 9 27.62 1.45 22.20
CA LEU A 9 27.86 2.87 22.39
C LEU A 9 28.06 3.16 23.87
N GLY A 10 29.01 4.03 24.19
CA GLY A 10 29.27 4.53 25.54
C GLY A 10 29.45 6.04 25.53
N LYS A 11 29.10 6.70 26.63
CA LYS A 11 29.29 8.15 26.82
C LYS A 11 30.11 8.41 28.07
N VAL A 12 31.15 9.22 27.96
CA VAL A 12 31.98 9.67 29.08
C VAL A 12 32.08 11.20 28.99
N GLY A 13 31.46 11.91 29.93
CA GLY A 13 31.31 13.36 29.83
C GLY A 13 30.54 13.78 28.58
N LYS A 14 31.17 14.58 27.72
CA LYS A 14 30.62 15.03 26.43
C LYS A 14 30.98 14.11 25.25
N ASP A 15 31.94 13.22 25.45
CA ASP A 15 32.49 12.38 24.39
C ASP A 15 31.70 11.08 24.25
N VAL A 16 31.47 10.68 23.00
CA VAL A 16 30.75 9.45 22.65
C VAL A 16 31.73 8.48 22.01
N TYR A 17 31.67 7.23 22.45
CA TYR A 17 32.51 6.16 21.97
C TYR A 17 31.66 5.05 21.35
N ALA A 18 32.17 4.45 20.27
CA ALA A 18 31.55 3.33 19.58
C ALA A 18 32.51 2.14 19.46
N MET A 19 31.98 0.93 19.63
CA MET A 19 32.71 -0.32 19.47
C MET A 19 31.87 -1.29 18.66
N ARG A 20 32.47 -1.93 17.66
CA ARG A 20 31.84 -3.05 16.94
C ARG A 20 31.92 -4.30 17.80
N SER A 21 30.80 -4.99 17.97
CA SER A 21 30.73 -6.24 18.74
C SER A 21 31.68 -7.28 18.16
N GLY A 22 32.54 -7.84 19.01
CA GLY A 22 33.60 -8.78 18.60
C GLY A 22 34.90 -8.13 18.11
N LYS A 23 35.06 -6.81 18.27
CA LYS A 23 36.32 -6.07 18.05
C LYS A 23 36.68 -5.27 19.30
N GLU A 24 37.98 -5.12 19.56
CA GLU A 24 38.48 -4.39 20.74
C GLU A 24 38.68 -2.90 20.49
N THR A 25 38.71 -2.47 19.22
CA THR A 25 38.92 -1.07 18.85
C THR A 25 37.74 -0.20 19.25
N ILE A 26 38.03 0.87 20.00
CA ILE A 26 37.08 1.91 20.40
C ILE A 26 37.31 3.15 19.54
N TYR A 27 36.23 3.66 18.95
CA TYR A 27 36.25 4.87 18.13
C TYR A 27 35.60 6.02 18.89
N LEU A 28 36.22 7.19 18.89
CA LEU A 28 35.55 8.43 19.27
C LEU A 28 34.64 8.85 18.10
N VAL A 29 33.37 9.12 18.40
CA VAL A 29 32.38 9.53 17.40
C VAL A 29 31.73 10.85 17.83
N ASP A 30 31.26 11.62 16.85
CA ASP A 30 30.54 12.87 17.13
C ASP A 30 29.34 12.59 18.04
N SER A 31 29.15 13.41 19.08
CA SER A 31 28.00 13.36 19.99
C SER A 31 26.64 13.32 19.27
N LYS A 32 26.53 13.95 18.09
CA LYS A 32 25.36 13.92 17.21
C LYS A 32 25.02 12.51 16.71
N VAL A 33 26.00 11.61 16.61
CA VAL A 33 25.79 10.20 16.26
C VAL A 33 24.96 9.51 17.34
N LEU A 34 25.26 9.78 18.63
CA LEU A 34 24.47 9.22 19.72
C LEU A 34 23.05 9.80 19.73
N GLU A 35 22.90 11.11 19.55
CA GLU A 35 21.58 11.75 19.46
C GLU A 35 20.75 11.19 18.30
N THR A 36 21.39 10.98 17.14
CA THR A 36 20.79 10.38 15.95
C THR A 36 20.39 8.93 16.21
N LEU A 37 21.26 8.10 16.81
CA LEU A 37 20.97 6.68 17.10
C LEU A 37 20.02 6.48 18.28
N GLN A 38 19.92 7.45 19.19
CA GLN A 38 18.95 7.49 20.28
C GLN A 38 17.56 7.93 19.82
N ARG A 39 17.42 8.56 18.62
CA ARG A 39 16.10 8.75 18.03
C ARG A 39 15.42 7.39 17.93
N PRO A 40 14.13 7.28 18.30
CA PRO A 40 13.43 6.00 18.25
C PRO A 40 13.65 5.35 16.89
N ALA A 41 14.03 4.07 16.84
CA ALA A 41 14.20 3.34 15.57
C ALA A 41 12.98 3.46 14.62
N LYS A 42 11.82 3.85 15.17
CA LYS A 42 10.58 4.21 14.45
C LYS A 42 10.74 5.40 13.49
N GLU A 43 11.68 6.31 13.72
CA GLU A 43 11.94 7.50 12.89
C GLU A 43 12.77 7.20 11.64
N TYR A 44 13.59 6.14 11.67
CA TYR A 44 14.35 5.66 10.50
C TYR A 44 13.60 4.61 9.66
N ARG A 45 12.49 4.09 10.17
CA ARG A 45 11.72 3.06 9.46
C ARG A 45 10.88 3.72 8.38
N ASN A 46 11.04 3.24 7.16
CA ASN A 46 10.20 3.59 6.02
C ASN A 46 8.72 3.41 6.38
N ARG A 47 7.99 4.53 6.48
CA ARG A 47 6.57 4.54 6.87
C ARG A 47 5.61 4.37 5.70
N SER A 48 6.07 4.00 4.51
CA SER A 48 5.20 3.76 3.37
C SER A 48 4.60 2.35 3.44
N LEU A 49 3.31 2.20 3.13
CA LEU A 49 2.64 0.90 3.04
C LEU A 49 3.32 0.00 2.00
N ALA A 50 3.69 0.54 0.85
CA ALA A 50 4.49 -0.14 -0.18
C ALA A 50 5.26 0.89 -1.04
N GLU A 51 6.38 0.46 -1.63
CA GLU A 51 7.15 1.25 -2.59
C GLU A 51 7.22 0.51 -3.91
N PHE A 52 6.75 1.15 -4.96
CA PHE A 52 6.69 0.60 -6.31
C PHE A 52 6.48 1.74 -7.31
N ASN A 53 6.78 1.49 -8.58
CA ASN A 53 6.41 2.42 -9.65
C ASN A 53 4.97 2.12 -10.07
N ARG A 54 4.03 3.01 -9.73
CA ARG A 54 2.61 2.85 -10.08
C ARG A 54 2.35 2.71 -11.58
N PHE A 55 3.18 3.32 -12.43
CA PHE A 55 3.02 3.27 -13.89
C PHE A 55 3.34 1.88 -14.47
N ASN A 56 4.05 1.03 -13.72
CA ASN A 56 4.35 -0.33 -14.13
C ASN A 56 3.24 -1.31 -13.76
N ILE A 57 2.27 -0.91 -12.93
CA ILE A 57 1.23 -1.81 -12.45
C ILE A 57 0.19 -2.04 -13.55
N LYS A 58 -0.02 -3.31 -13.91
CA LYS A 58 -1.02 -3.72 -14.91
C LYS A 58 -1.96 -4.80 -14.42
N ARG A 59 -1.73 -5.36 -13.22
CA ARG A 59 -2.62 -6.33 -12.60
C ARG A 59 -2.76 -6.08 -11.11
N ILE A 60 -3.99 -6.14 -10.61
CA ILE A 60 -4.33 -6.04 -9.18
C ILE A 60 -5.21 -7.22 -8.82
N ARG A 61 -4.71 -8.08 -7.94
CA ARG A 61 -5.46 -9.24 -7.45
C ARG A 61 -5.82 -9.06 -5.99
N PHE A 62 -7.11 -9.14 -5.72
CA PHE A 62 -7.68 -9.23 -4.38
C PHE A 62 -8.07 -10.68 -4.12
N ASP A 63 -7.62 -11.21 -2.99
CA ASP A 63 -8.06 -12.51 -2.49
C ASP A 63 -8.67 -12.33 -1.11
N ARG A 64 -9.98 -12.57 -1.02
CA ARG A 64 -10.76 -12.55 0.23
C ARG A 64 -11.18 -13.96 0.56
N ASN A 65 -10.30 -14.71 1.22
CA ASN A 65 -10.53 -16.10 1.61
C ASN A 65 -10.98 -16.99 0.43
N GLY A 66 -10.30 -16.86 -0.72
CA GLY A 66 -10.58 -17.62 -1.94
C GLY A 66 -11.52 -16.94 -2.92
N LYS A 67 -12.24 -15.89 -2.52
CA LYS A 67 -13.00 -15.04 -3.45
C LYS A 67 -12.04 -14.07 -4.13
N ILE A 68 -11.75 -14.33 -5.41
CA ILE A 68 -10.80 -13.56 -6.21
C ILE A 68 -11.52 -12.44 -6.97
N LEU A 69 -10.97 -11.23 -6.92
CA LEU A 69 -11.21 -10.16 -7.89
C LEU A 69 -9.88 -9.83 -8.55
N ASP A 70 -9.84 -9.92 -9.87
CA ASP A 70 -8.62 -9.75 -10.65
C ASP A 70 -8.81 -8.65 -11.70
N LEU A 71 -8.18 -7.51 -11.45
CA LEU A 71 -8.22 -6.35 -12.34
C LEU A 71 -6.99 -6.39 -13.24
N VAL A 72 -7.20 -6.27 -14.54
CA VAL A 72 -6.14 -6.33 -15.56
C VAL A 72 -6.20 -5.12 -16.48
N LYS A 73 -5.05 -4.59 -16.86
CA LYS A 73 -4.90 -3.49 -17.80
C LYS A 73 -4.52 -4.05 -19.18
N LYS A 74 -5.40 -3.91 -20.17
CA LYS A 74 -5.16 -4.29 -21.57
C LYS A 74 -5.39 -3.07 -22.45
N GLU A 75 -4.50 -2.81 -23.40
CA GLU A 75 -4.61 -1.67 -24.34
C GLU A 75 -4.90 -0.33 -23.62
N ASN A 76 -4.24 -0.10 -22.48
CA ASN A 76 -4.44 1.06 -21.59
C ASN A 76 -5.81 1.19 -20.91
N LYS A 77 -6.69 0.20 -20.99
CA LYS A 77 -7.97 0.15 -20.27
C LYS A 77 -7.95 -0.90 -19.18
N TRP A 78 -8.48 -0.57 -17.99
CA TRP A 78 -8.68 -1.54 -16.93
C TRP A 78 -9.98 -2.32 -17.14
N GLY A 79 -9.96 -3.60 -16.84
CA GLY A 79 -11.11 -4.50 -16.85
C GLY A 79 -10.99 -5.58 -15.77
N ILE A 80 -12.02 -6.41 -15.65
CA ILE A 80 -12.01 -7.57 -14.75
C ILE A 80 -11.65 -8.81 -15.59
N ALA A 81 -10.66 -9.57 -15.17
CA ALA A 81 -10.08 -10.65 -15.97
C ALA A 81 -11.09 -11.74 -16.37
N ASP A 82 -12.01 -12.10 -15.46
CA ASP A 82 -13.05 -13.11 -15.68
C ASP A 82 -14.35 -12.54 -16.26
N GLN A 83 -14.42 -11.22 -16.46
CA GLN A 83 -15.61 -10.50 -16.92
C GLN A 83 -15.20 -9.42 -17.96
N PRO A 84 -14.70 -9.84 -19.13
CA PRO A 84 -14.14 -8.92 -20.14
C PRO A 84 -15.16 -7.92 -20.69
N ASP A 85 -16.45 -8.26 -20.69
CA ASP A 85 -17.53 -7.38 -21.19
C ASP A 85 -17.95 -6.31 -20.17
N LYS A 86 -17.45 -6.36 -18.93
CA LYS A 86 -17.78 -5.37 -17.90
C LYS A 86 -16.83 -4.19 -17.95
N GLU A 87 -17.39 -3.05 -18.30
CA GLU A 87 -16.68 -1.78 -18.19
C GLU A 87 -16.57 -1.33 -16.73
N ILE A 88 -15.35 -0.94 -16.35
CA ILE A 88 -15.04 -0.41 -15.03
C ILE A 88 -14.44 0.99 -15.15
N ASP A 89 -14.60 1.74 -14.07
CA ASP A 89 -14.03 3.06 -13.85
C ASP A 89 -12.50 2.96 -13.68
N THR A 90 -11.78 3.20 -14.78
CA THR A 90 -10.32 3.23 -14.80
C THR A 90 -9.75 4.24 -13.80
N HIS A 91 -10.41 5.38 -13.58
CA HIS A 91 -9.94 6.38 -12.62
C HIS A 91 -9.97 5.84 -11.19
N LYS A 92 -10.97 5.03 -10.82
CA LYS A 92 -11.01 4.37 -9.51
C LYS A 92 -9.91 3.34 -9.33
N VAL A 93 -9.55 2.59 -10.38
CA VAL A 93 -8.44 1.63 -10.29
C VAL A 93 -7.12 2.36 -10.07
N GLU A 94 -6.86 3.43 -10.83
CA GLU A 94 -5.66 4.25 -10.66
C GLU A 94 -5.64 4.95 -9.28
N ALA A 95 -6.80 5.42 -8.79
CA ALA A 95 -6.93 6.00 -7.46
C ALA A 95 -6.64 4.99 -6.34
N LEU A 96 -7.04 3.72 -6.50
CA LEU A 96 -6.67 2.65 -5.59
C LEU A 96 -5.16 2.43 -5.58
N ILE A 97 -4.51 2.37 -6.74
CA ILE A 97 -3.05 2.19 -6.83
C ILE A 97 -2.34 3.34 -6.11
N ALA A 98 -2.76 4.58 -6.35
CA ALA A 98 -2.26 5.75 -5.64
C ALA A 98 -2.49 5.65 -4.12
N LYS A 99 -3.70 5.26 -3.69
CA LYS A 99 -4.03 5.07 -2.28
C LYS A 99 -3.09 4.08 -1.60
N VAL A 100 -2.76 2.95 -2.24
CA VAL A 100 -1.81 1.98 -1.70
C VAL A 100 -0.41 2.58 -1.55
N GLN A 101 0.04 3.38 -2.53
CA GLN A 101 1.34 4.06 -2.50
C GLN A 101 1.41 5.15 -1.40
N ASP A 102 0.34 5.91 -1.23
CA ASP A 102 0.29 7.07 -0.34
C ASP A 102 0.01 6.70 1.12
N THR A 103 -0.60 5.52 1.36
CA THR A 103 -0.93 5.04 2.72
C THR A 103 0.31 4.90 3.59
N LYS A 104 0.21 5.40 4.83
CA LYS A 104 1.32 5.40 5.78
C LYS A 104 1.13 4.40 6.92
N VAL A 105 2.24 3.78 7.30
CA VAL A 105 2.39 2.97 8.50
C VAL A 105 2.26 3.86 9.73
N THR A 106 1.28 3.55 10.56
CA THR A 106 1.04 4.21 11.83
C THR A 106 2.03 3.73 12.89
N ARG A 107 2.20 2.40 13.02
CA ARG A 107 3.08 1.75 14.00
C ARG A 107 3.53 0.38 13.50
N TYR A 108 4.68 -0.11 13.97
CA TYR A 108 5.08 -1.51 13.79
C TYR A 108 4.62 -2.37 14.97
N ALA A 109 4.26 -3.61 14.69
CA ALA A 109 4.05 -4.62 15.73
C ALA A 109 5.38 -4.98 16.42
N THR A 110 5.31 -5.64 17.57
CA THR A 110 6.44 -6.24 18.26
C THR A 110 6.32 -7.76 18.23
N SER A 111 7.40 -8.47 18.56
CA SER A 111 7.37 -9.94 18.68
C SER A 111 6.34 -10.46 19.68
N GLN A 112 5.92 -9.64 20.63
CA GLN A 112 4.91 -9.98 21.65
C GLN A 112 3.48 -9.63 21.23
N THR A 113 3.26 -9.05 20.05
CA THR A 113 1.91 -8.64 19.64
C THR A 113 1.06 -9.87 19.28
N PRO A 114 0.06 -10.23 20.11
CA PRO A 114 -0.73 -11.43 19.86
C PRO A 114 -1.81 -11.15 18.80
N ASN A 115 -2.41 -12.22 18.27
CA ASN A 115 -3.66 -12.17 17.50
C ASN A 115 -3.65 -11.22 16.29
N THR A 116 -2.54 -11.19 15.53
CA THR A 116 -2.43 -10.32 14.36
C THR A 116 -3.40 -10.69 13.23
N GLY A 117 -3.95 -11.91 13.23
CA GLY A 117 -4.84 -12.42 12.16
C GLY A 117 -4.12 -12.69 10.83
N LEU A 118 -2.80 -12.58 10.77
CA LEU A 118 -2.03 -12.69 9.52
C LEU A 118 -1.83 -14.14 9.04
N SER A 119 -2.10 -15.12 9.89
CA SER A 119 -2.14 -16.54 9.51
C SER A 119 -3.35 -16.90 8.67
N LYS A 120 -4.45 -16.15 8.81
CA LYS A 120 -5.68 -16.25 8.01
C LYS A 120 -6.15 -14.84 7.64
N PRO A 121 -5.47 -14.18 6.69
CA PRO A 121 -5.72 -12.79 6.37
C PRO A 121 -7.12 -12.62 5.75
N GLY A 122 -7.84 -11.56 6.14
CA GLY A 122 -9.15 -11.24 5.56
C GLY A 122 -9.06 -10.69 4.13
N LEU A 123 -7.89 -10.15 3.76
CA LEU A 123 -7.56 -9.74 2.40
C LEU A 123 -6.08 -10.01 2.13
N THR A 124 -5.77 -10.61 0.99
CA THR A 124 -4.45 -10.54 0.36
C THR A 124 -4.55 -9.69 -0.90
N LEU A 125 -3.72 -8.64 -0.99
CA LEU A 125 -3.65 -7.73 -2.12
C LEU A 125 -2.31 -7.90 -2.82
N GLN A 126 -2.35 -8.10 -4.14
CA GLN A 126 -1.17 -8.26 -4.97
C GLN A 126 -1.21 -7.25 -6.12
N LEU A 127 -0.13 -6.49 -6.31
CA LEU A 127 0.08 -5.63 -7.48
C LEU A 127 1.26 -6.17 -8.28
N SER A 128 1.03 -6.43 -9.57
CA SER A 128 2.02 -7.00 -10.50
C SER A 128 2.15 -6.15 -11.76
N ASP A 129 3.25 -6.35 -12.47
CA ASP A 129 3.47 -5.77 -13.79
C ASP A 129 2.69 -6.50 -14.90
N ASP A 130 2.97 -6.09 -16.15
CA ASP A 130 2.52 -6.82 -17.34
C ASP A 130 3.03 -8.27 -17.29
N ASP A 131 2.25 -9.22 -17.79
CA ASP A 131 2.52 -10.67 -17.73
C ASP A 131 2.36 -11.33 -16.35
N GLY A 132 2.28 -10.54 -15.27
CA GLY A 132 2.05 -11.06 -13.91
C GLY A 132 3.23 -11.83 -13.33
N GLU A 133 4.37 -11.85 -14.02
CA GLU A 133 5.58 -12.56 -13.61
C GLU A 133 6.24 -11.89 -12.40
N LYS A 134 6.21 -10.56 -12.32
CA LYS A 134 6.81 -9.83 -11.21
C LYS A 134 5.74 -9.29 -10.27
N VAL A 135 5.73 -9.87 -9.07
CA VAL A 135 5.00 -9.30 -7.94
C VAL A 135 5.77 -8.10 -7.40
N ASN A 136 5.23 -6.89 -7.60
CA ASN A 136 5.82 -5.66 -7.09
C ASN A 136 5.42 -5.41 -5.63
N VAL A 137 4.17 -5.75 -5.28
CA VAL A 137 3.64 -5.58 -3.92
C VAL A 137 2.79 -6.79 -3.56
N LEU A 138 3.04 -7.36 -2.38
CA LEU A 138 2.18 -8.36 -1.75
C LEU A 138 1.90 -7.96 -0.30
N LEU A 139 0.64 -7.69 -0.01
CA LEU A 139 0.14 -7.25 1.29
C LEU A 139 -0.90 -8.25 1.81
N LYS A 140 -0.78 -8.62 3.09
CA LYS A 140 -1.77 -9.43 3.82
C LYS A 140 -2.36 -8.59 4.93
N PHE A 141 -3.67 -8.43 4.94
CA PHE A 141 -4.41 -7.67 5.95
C PHE A 141 -5.04 -8.64 6.95
N GLY A 142 -4.66 -8.50 8.21
CA GLY A 142 -5.07 -9.36 9.31
C GLY A 142 -6.24 -8.78 10.12
N ALA A 143 -6.17 -8.92 11.43
CA ALA A 143 -7.20 -8.48 12.35
C ALA A 143 -7.18 -6.95 12.55
N ALA A 144 -8.35 -6.36 12.78
CA ALA A 144 -8.46 -4.99 13.24
C ALA A 144 -8.12 -4.87 14.73
N GLN A 145 -7.54 -3.74 15.12
CA GLN A 145 -7.25 -3.35 16.49
C GLN A 145 -7.64 -1.88 16.67
N GLY A 146 -8.84 -1.62 17.20
CA GLY A 146 -9.38 -0.28 17.31
C GLY A 146 -9.58 0.37 15.94
N ASP A 147 -8.96 1.53 15.73
CA ASP A 147 -8.97 2.28 14.47
C ASP A 147 -7.84 1.88 13.51
N GLN A 148 -7.18 0.75 13.75
CA GLN A 148 -6.05 0.25 12.96
C GLN A 148 -6.26 -1.19 12.52
N ILE A 149 -5.47 -1.64 11.55
CA ILE A 149 -5.45 -3.04 11.09
C ILE A 149 -4.02 -3.53 10.90
N PHE A 150 -3.78 -4.80 11.23
CA PHE A 150 -2.49 -5.45 10.97
C PHE A 150 -2.28 -5.71 9.49
N VAL A 151 -1.05 -5.45 9.04
CA VAL A 151 -0.59 -5.67 7.67
C VAL A 151 0.77 -6.36 7.71
N ALA A 152 0.92 -7.44 6.95
CA ALA A 152 2.22 -7.97 6.58
C ALA A 152 2.52 -7.60 5.13
N ARG A 153 3.74 -7.10 4.91
CA ARG A 153 4.30 -6.91 3.56
C ARG A 153 5.37 -7.96 3.34
N GLU A 154 5.40 -8.52 2.13
CA GLU A 154 6.47 -9.43 1.76
C GLU A 154 7.85 -8.79 1.96
N LYS A 155 8.85 -9.60 2.33
CA LYS A 155 10.24 -9.17 2.61
C LYS A 155 10.41 -8.23 3.81
N LEU A 156 9.35 -7.97 4.59
CA LEU A 156 9.45 -7.31 5.89
C LEU A 156 9.20 -8.33 7.01
N PRO A 157 10.14 -8.50 7.95
CA PRO A 157 10.03 -9.52 9.00
C PRO A 157 9.00 -9.17 10.09
N VAL A 158 8.59 -7.90 10.19
CA VAL A 158 7.73 -7.41 11.26
C VAL A 158 6.46 -6.82 10.65
N PRO A 159 5.27 -7.35 11.03
CA PRO A 159 4.00 -6.73 10.68
C PRO A 159 3.89 -5.31 11.18
N PHE A 160 3.02 -4.54 10.56
CA PHE A 160 2.77 -3.16 10.94
C PHE A 160 1.28 -2.85 10.89
N LEU A 161 0.91 -1.67 11.37
CA LEU A 161 -0.46 -1.19 11.41
C LEU A 161 -0.62 0.03 10.51
N ILE A 162 -1.75 0.08 9.81
CA ILE A 162 -2.24 1.28 9.11
C ILE A 162 -3.59 1.67 9.70
N LYS A 163 -4.11 2.86 9.35
CA LYS A 163 -5.47 3.25 9.75
C LYS A 163 -6.48 2.31 9.11
N LEU A 164 -7.51 1.94 9.86
CA LEU A 164 -8.63 1.14 9.39
C LEU A 164 -9.42 1.88 8.30
N SER A 165 -9.44 3.22 8.32
CA SER A 165 -10.00 4.04 7.24
C SER A 165 -9.27 3.82 5.92
N ASP A 166 -7.93 3.83 5.93
CA ASP A 166 -7.12 3.58 4.73
C ASP A 166 -7.36 2.16 4.20
N TYR A 167 -7.48 1.18 5.09
CA TYR A 167 -7.84 -0.18 4.72
C TYR A 167 -9.21 -0.27 4.05
N LYS A 168 -10.22 0.47 4.53
CA LYS A 168 -11.56 0.46 3.91
C LYS A 168 -11.55 1.04 2.49
N GLU A 169 -10.72 2.05 2.25
CA GLU A 169 -10.52 2.63 0.92
C GLU A 169 -9.71 1.71 -0.01
N ILE A 170 -8.88 0.82 0.54
CA ILE A 170 -8.12 -0.18 -0.21
C ILE A 170 -8.97 -1.43 -0.47
N ASN A 171 -9.76 -1.89 0.51
CA ASN A 171 -10.54 -3.12 0.45
C ASN A 171 -11.87 -2.93 -0.30
N LEU A 172 -11.78 -2.54 -1.57
CA LEU A 172 -12.95 -2.30 -2.43
C LEU A 172 -13.46 -3.59 -3.08
N GLU A 173 -14.78 -3.79 -3.05
CA GLU A 173 -15.44 -4.87 -3.78
C GLU A 173 -15.54 -4.55 -5.29
N GLY A 174 -15.78 -5.57 -6.12
CA GLY A 174 -15.89 -5.40 -7.57
C GLY A 174 -16.92 -4.34 -8.01
N SER A 175 -18.05 -4.23 -7.29
CA SER A 175 -19.08 -3.23 -7.55
C SER A 175 -18.60 -1.78 -7.40
N ALA A 176 -17.59 -1.54 -6.57
CA ALA A 176 -17.04 -0.20 -6.38
C ALA A 176 -16.35 0.32 -7.63
N PHE A 177 -15.82 -0.57 -8.48
CA PHE A 177 -15.13 -0.22 -9.73
C PHE A 177 -16.08 -0.08 -10.91
N MET A 178 -17.34 -0.46 -10.81
CA MET A 178 -18.27 -0.34 -11.94
C MET A 178 -18.48 1.13 -12.30
N LEU A 179 -18.60 1.41 -13.60
CA LEU A 179 -19.03 2.72 -14.07
C LEU A 179 -20.40 3.04 -13.50
N LYS A 180 -20.51 4.16 -12.79
CA LYS A 180 -21.83 4.70 -12.43
C LYS A 180 -22.35 5.39 -13.67
N ASN A 181 -23.46 4.91 -14.23
CA ASN A 181 -24.21 5.66 -15.24
C ASN A 181 -24.63 6.99 -14.60
N THR A 182 -23.81 8.00 -14.79
CA THR A 182 -24.09 9.39 -14.45
C THR A 182 -24.42 10.06 -15.77
N GLU A 183 -25.74 10.21 -15.99
CA GLU A 183 -26.38 11.11 -16.93
C GLU A 183 -26.13 10.89 -18.44
N LYS A 184 -26.96 10.02 -19.04
CA LYS A 184 -27.62 10.37 -20.31
C LYS A 184 -28.68 11.44 -20.00
N SER A 185 -28.37 12.74 -20.11
CA SER A 185 -29.39 13.78 -20.38
C SER A 185 -28.78 15.16 -20.64
N LYS A 186 -29.19 15.76 -21.76
CA LYS A 186 -29.10 17.19 -22.16
C LYS A 186 -27.82 17.68 -22.85
N SER A 187 -27.65 17.28 -24.11
CA SER A 187 -27.18 18.23 -25.14
C SER A 187 -27.64 17.90 -26.57
N ASP A 188 -28.81 17.26 -26.74
CA ASP A 188 -29.42 17.05 -28.06
C ASP A 188 -30.91 17.39 -28.02
N VAL A 189 -31.23 18.66 -27.72
CA VAL A 189 -32.48 19.28 -28.19
C VAL A 189 -32.12 20.72 -28.54
N VAL A 190 -31.64 20.93 -29.76
CA VAL A 190 -31.80 22.21 -30.44
C VAL A 190 -33.25 22.22 -30.93
N PRO A 191 -34.15 23.10 -30.45
CA PRO A 191 -35.43 23.29 -31.10
C PRO A 191 -35.16 23.90 -32.48
N ASN A 192 -35.44 23.11 -33.50
CA ASN A 192 -35.46 23.54 -34.88
C ASN A 192 -36.70 24.43 -35.09
N GLU A 193 -36.57 25.75 -34.98
CA GLU A 193 -37.62 26.69 -35.38
C GLU A 193 -37.35 27.22 -36.79
N GLN A 194 -37.86 26.47 -37.76
CA GLN A 194 -38.28 26.92 -39.10
C GLN A 194 -39.49 26.03 -39.44
N THR A 195 -40.70 26.48 -39.77
CA THR A 195 -41.14 27.66 -40.54
C THR A 195 -42.69 27.71 -40.60
N LYS A 196 -43.22 28.88 -41.02
CA LYS A 196 -44.51 29.14 -41.74
C LYS A 196 -45.79 29.22 -40.90
N LYS A 197 -46.79 30.07 -41.21
CA LYS A 197 -47.04 31.22 -42.11
C LYS A 197 -48.51 31.64 -41.84
N ASP A 198 -48.90 32.81 -42.36
CA ASP A 198 -50.28 33.25 -42.68
C ASP A 198 -51.03 34.11 -41.65
N SER A 199 -50.97 35.44 -41.85
CA SER A 199 -52.10 36.31 -42.26
C SER A 199 -51.65 37.77 -42.33
#